data_AF-A0A498D2E8-F1
#
_entry.id   AF-A0A498D2E8-F1
#
_cell.length_a   1.000
_cell.length_b   1.000
_cell.length_c   1.000
_cell.angle_alpha   90.00
_cell.angle_beta   90.00
_cell.angle_gamma   90.00
#
_symmetry.space_group_name_H-M   'P 1'
#
loop_
_entity.id
_entity.type
_entity.pdbx_description
1 polymer ?
#
loop_
_entity_poly.entity_id
_entity_poly.type
_entity_poly.pdbx_seq_one_letter_code
_entity_poly.pdbx_strand_id
1 'polypeptide(L)'
;MGEAGTFKTTTFGGFDKKSVLSYIDALNEQFHAAEADYAAKLEEYARAQDSQVAHIKKLEAQLADQEGKLTAVAEQLEKERGIARQAQEMISELDTQNKALQKQLSDSERELQIQIERGRQLQFKAESLDYKSKKYDELSGQIGDAMIEAKRNADQIIAEANGKAAQITDQAHAYMRNFYSELGSFKGDAARLRKSIEEILFVLNDRIDVMQEVVRQVEKKFGDDTRLDYTEEQPPFSEPADEAGYLGGAVDEHLPD
;
A
#
# COMPACT_ATOMS: atom_id res chain seq x y z
N MET A 1 12.71 79.24 109.59
CA MET A 1 12.95 80.56 110.23
C MET A 1 13.01 80.31 111.72
N GLY A 2 14.21 80.28 112.31
CA GLY A 2 14.37 80.06 113.75
C GLY A 2 14.36 81.40 114.48
N GLU A 3 13.48 81.53 115.47
CA GLU A 3 13.58 82.60 116.46
C GLU A 3 14.95 82.48 117.15
N ALA A 4 15.79 83.50 117.02
CA ALA A 4 17.01 83.62 117.79
C ALA A 4 16.64 83.77 119.27
N GLY A 5 16.78 82.69 120.04
CA GLY A 5 16.44 82.62 121.46
C GLY A 5 17.20 83.65 122.27
N THR A 6 16.55 84.77 122.57
CA THR A 6 17.14 85.85 123.38
C THR A 6 16.75 85.62 124.84
N PHE A 7 17.67 85.08 125.63
CA PHE A 7 17.43 84.75 127.04
C PHE A 7 17.55 86.01 127.93
N LYS A 8 16.62 86.20 128.87
CA LYS A 8 16.68 87.31 129.84
C LYS A 8 17.80 87.07 130.86
N THR A 9 18.72 88.02 130.98
CA THR A 9 19.81 88.00 131.97
C THR A 9 19.28 88.50 133.33
N THR A 10 19.46 87.70 134.38
CA THR A 10 19.18 88.09 135.77
C THR A 10 20.23 89.06 136.29
N THR A 11 19.87 89.86 137.30
CA THR A 11 20.55 91.07 137.82
C THR A 11 21.99 90.87 138.32
N PHE A 12 22.51 89.64 138.27
CA PHE A 12 23.88 89.25 138.62
C PHE A 12 24.50 88.32 137.55
N GLY A 13 24.42 88.73 136.28
CA GLY A 13 25.30 88.20 135.22
C GLY A 13 25.06 86.75 134.77
N GLY A 14 23.83 86.23 134.85
CA GLY A 14 23.49 84.88 134.36
C GLY A 14 22.11 84.81 133.70
N PHE A 15 21.89 83.82 132.82
CA PHE A 15 20.59 83.60 132.16
C PHE A 15 19.55 82.96 133.09
N ASP A 16 18.27 83.31 132.93
CA ASP A 16 17.18 82.67 133.67
C ASP A 16 17.08 81.17 133.37
N LYS A 17 17.38 80.34 134.38
CA LYS A 17 17.45 78.88 134.28
C LYS A 17 16.15 78.26 133.76
N LYS A 18 14.97 78.80 134.14
CA LYS A 18 13.68 78.27 133.69
C LYS A 18 13.45 78.52 132.20
N SER A 19 13.78 79.72 131.72
CA SER A 19 13.68 80.07 130.30
C SER A 19 14.63 79.24 129.43
N VAL A 20 15.86 79.00 129.90
CA VAL A 20 16.83 78.15 129.19
C VAL A 20 16.38 76.69 129.14
N LEU A 21 15.90 76.14 130.26
CA LEU A 21 15.40 74.75 130.30
C LEU A 21 14.15 74.58 129.42
N SER A 22 13.19 75.50 129.46
CA SER A 22 12.00 75.44 128.59
C SER A 22 12.33 75.55 127.11
N TYR A 23 13.37 76.31 126.74
CA TYR A 23 13.85 76.35 125.36
C TYR A 23 14.55 75.03 124.96
N ILE A 24 15.35 74.45 125.85
CA ILE A 24 15.97 73.13 125.63
C ILE A 24 14.90 72.05 125.48
N ASP A 25 13.86 72.08 126.31
CA ASP A 25 12.75 71.14 126.25
C ASP A 25 11.95 71.30 124.94
N ALA A 26 11.61 72.54 124.55
CA ALA A 26 10.94 72.82 123.29
C ALA A 26 11.80 72.46 122.06
N LEU A 27 13.12 72.66 122.14
CA LEU A 27 14.06 72.30 121.09
C LEU A 27 14.20 70.78 120.97
N ASN A 28 14.27 70.06 122.09
CA ASN A 28 14.28 68.60 122.12
C ASN A 28 12.97 68.02 121.57
N GLU A 29 11.83 68.61 121.91
CA GLU A 29 10.54 68.21 121.37
C GLU A 29 10.46 68.46 119.85
N GLN A 30 10.97 69.59 119.35
CA GLN A 30 11.10 69.83 117.92
C GLN A 30 12.05 68.85 117.23
N PHE A 31 13.17 68.50 117.85
CA PHE A 31 14.09 67.50 117.31
C PHE A 31 13.44 66.12 117.24
N HIS A 32 12.73 65.69 118.28
CA HIS A 32 12.00 64.42 118.27
C HIS A 32 10.87 64.41 117.24
N ALA A 33 10.14 65.52 117.09
CA ALA A 33 9.10 65.65 116.07
C ALA A 33 9.69 65.62 114.64
N ALA A 34 10.82 66.30 114.41
CA ALA A 34 11.52 66.27 113.14
C ALA A 34 12.12 64.89 112.84
N GLU A 35 12.69 64.22 113.85
CA GLU A 35 13.21 62.86 113.74
C GLU A 35 12.10 61.86 113.37
N ALA A 36 10.92 61.98 114.00
CA ALA A 36 9.76 61.18 113.67
C ALA A 36 9.24 61.44 112.24
N ASP A 37 9.19 62.70 111.79
CA ASP A 37 8.78 63.05 110.42
C ASP A 37 9.78 62.54 109.36
N TYR A 38 11.09 62.66 109.63
CA TYR A 38 12.11 62.10 108.75
C TYR A 38 12.08 60.57 108.73
N ALA A 39 11.86 59.92 109.87
CA ALA A 39 11.72 58.46 109.94
C ALA A 39 10.50 57.99 109.12
N ALA A 40 9.35 58.67 109.24
CA ALA A 40 8.16 58.37 108.47
C ALA A 40 8.38 58.52 106.96
N LYS A 41 9.03 59.61 106.53
CA LYS A 41 9.40 59.83 105.11
C LYS A 41 10.37 58.76 104.62
N LEU A 42 11.37 58.39 105.41
CA LEU A 42 12.35 57.37 105.04
C LEU A 42 11.66 56.02 104.82
N GLU A 43 10.69 55.68 105.69
CA GLU A 43 9.89 54.47 105.55
C GLU A 43 8.99 54.51 104.30
N GLU A 44 8.35 55.64 104.01
CA GLU A 44 7.55 55.82 102.80
C GLU A 44 8.40 55.66 101.53
N TYR A 45 9.59 56.29 101.49
CA TYR A 45 10.52 56.14 100.38
C TYR A 45 11.01 54.69 100.22
N ALA A 46 11.30 54.00 101.33
CA ALA A 46 11.69 52.59 101.30
C ALA A 46 10.57 51.72 100.69
N ARG A 47 9.32 51.92 101.13
CA ARG A 47 8.15 51.20 100.58
C ARG A 47 7.92 51.50 99.09
N ALA A 48 8.07 52.77 98.69
CA ALA A 48 7.94 53.17 97.29
C ALA A 48 9.05 52.55 96.41
N GLN A 49 10.28 52.52 96.91
CA GLN A 49 11.42 51.88 96.25
C GLN A 49 11.19 50.38 96.09
N ASP A 50 10.75 49.69 97.14
CA ASP A 50 10.46 48.25 97.09
C ASP A 50 9.35 47.92 96.07
N SER A 51 8.30 48.74 96.02
CA SER A 51 7.23 48.62 95.02
C SER A 51 7.73 48.82 93.59
N GLN A 52 8.58 49.82 93.35
CA GLN A 52 9.18 50.06 92.04
C GLN A 52 10.10 48.91 91.61
N VAL A 53 10.93 48.38 92.52
CA VAL A 53 11.80 47.24 92.25
C VAL A 53 10.97 45.99 91.93
N ALA A 54 9.86 45.75 92.64
CA ALA A 54 8.95 44.65 92.34
C ALA A 54 8.30 44.80 90.95
N HIS A 55 7.91 46.02 90.58
CA HIS A 55 7.35 46.31 89.26
C HIS A 55 8.38 46.11 88.13
N ILE A 56 9.61 46.58 88.32
CA ILE A 56 10.72 46.39 87.37
C ILE A 56 10.95 44.88 87.14
N LYS A 57 11.05 44.09 88.21
CA LYS A 57 11.21 42.63 88.11
C LYS A 57 10.08 41.96 87.34
N LYS A 58 8.83 42.44 87.52
CA LYS A 58 7.68 41.94 86.76
C LYS A 58 7.79 42.27 85.27
N LEU A 59 8.18 43.49 84.93
CA LEU A 59 8.39 43.89 83.53
C LEU A 59 9.54 43.12 82.88
N GLU A 60 10.66 42.92 83.59
CA GLU A 60 11.78 42.10 83.12
C GLU A 60 11.35 40.66 82.83
N ALA A 61 10.55 40.06 83.72
CA ALA A 61 10.00 38.73 83.49
C ALA A 61 9.06 38.67 82.27
N GLN A 62 8.24 39.72 82.07
CA GLN A 62 7.35 39.81 80.90
C GLN A 62 8.13 40.00 79.60
N LEU A 63 9.19 40.82 79.62
CA LEU A 63 10.08 41.00 78.46
C LEU A 63 10.78 39.70 78.09
N ALA A 64 11.32 38.97 79.08
CA ALA A 64 11.96 37.68 78.84
C ALA A 64 10.99 36.64 78.26
N ASP A 65 9.73 36.58 78.73
CA ASP A 65 8.69 35.72 78.16
C ASP A 65 8.33 36.11 76.72
N GLN A 66 8.22 37.41 76.43
CA GLN A 66 7.94 37.89 75.07
C GLN A 66 9.11 37.64 74.11
N GLU A 67 10.35 37.84 74.54
CA GLU A 67 11.54 37.51 73.76
C GLU A 67 11.58 36.02 73.43
N GLY A 68 11.31 35.14 74.40
CA GLY A 68 11.24 33.70 74.18
C GLY A 68 10.17 33.31 73.14
N LYS A 69 8.99 33.94 73.20
CA LYS A 69 7.93 33.74 72.20
C LYS A 69 8.33 34.24 70.82
N LEU A 70 9.00 35.39 70.75
CA LEU A 70 9.44 35.98 69.48
C LEU A 70 10.50 35.10 68.80
N THR A 71 11.44 34.55 69.58
CA THR A 71 12.44 33.59 69.08
C THR A 71 11.78 32.31 68.57
N ALA A 72 10.83 31.74 69.34
CA ALA A 72 10.12 30.53 68.92
C ALA A 72 9.33 30.74 67.61
N VAL A 73 8.65 31.88 67.46
CA VAL A 73 7.93 32.24 66.23
C VAL A 73 8.90 32.45 65.06
N ALA A 74 10.05 33.07 65.29
CA ALA A 74 11.07 33.27 64.26
C ALA A 74 11.64 31.93 63.76
N GLU A 75 11.92 30.98 64.66
CA GLU A 75 12.38 29.64 64.32
C GLU A 75 11.32 28.86 63.52
N GLN A 76 10.05 28.93 63.94
CA GLN A 76 8.97 28.28 63.21
C GLN A 76 8.78 28.87 61.81
N LEU A 77 8.84 30.20 61.67
CA LEU A 77 8.72 30.88 60.39
C LEU A 77 9.86 30.48 59.43
N GLU A 78 11.08 30.34 59.93
CA GLU A 78 12.21 29.91 59.09
C GLU A 78 12.05 28.45 58.64
N LYS A 79 11.56 27.58 59.52
CA LYS A 79 11.23 26.19 59.16
C LYS A 79 10.15 26.12 58.08
N GLU A 80 9.07 26.88 58.23
CA GLU A 80 7.99 26.95 57.25
C GLU A 80 8.48 27.50 55.91
N ARG A 81 9.34 28.52 55.92
CA ARG A 81 10.01 29.03 54.70
C ARG A 81 10.87 27.96 54.03
N GLY A 82 11.58 27.15 54.79
CA GLY A 82 12.35 26.02 54.28
C GLY A 82 11.46 25.00 53.56
N ILE A 83 10.35 24.61 54.19
CA ILE A 83 9.37 23.69 53.61
C ILE A 83 8.75 24.29 52.34
N ALA A 84 8.38 25.58 52.36
CA ALA A 84 7.81 26.26 51.20
C ALA A 84 8.78 26.30 50.02
N ARG A 85 10.08 26.52 50.26
CA ARG A 85 11.12 26.47 49.21
C ARG A 85 11.23 25.07 48.61
N GLN A 86 11.30 24.04 49.44
CA GLN A 86 11.37 22.64 48.99
C GLN A 86 10.14 22.25 48.17
N ALA A 87 8.94 22.64 48.62
CA ALA A 87 7.71 22.40 47.88
C ALA A 87 7.72 23.13 46.52
N GLN A 88 8.23 24.36 46.46
CA GLN A 88 8.33 25.12 45.22
C GLN A 88 9.31 24.48 44.22
N GLU A 89 10.44 23.97 44.70
CA GLU A 89 11.41 23.22 43.89
C GLU A 89 10.76 21.95 43.32
N MET A 90 10.08 21.16 44.16
CA MET A 90 9.39 19.95 43.72
C MET A 90 8.28 20.23 42.69
N ILE A 91 7.52 21.31 42.88
CA ILE A 91 6.51 21.74 41.90
C ILE A 91 7.17 22.09 40.57
N SER A 92 8.29 22.81 40.60
CA SER A 92 9.03 23.16 39.38
C SER A 92 9.56 21.91 38.66
N GLU A 93 10.12 20.96 39.40
CA GLU A 93 10.58 19.68 38.83
C GLU A 93 9.43 18.90 38.20
N LEU A 94 8.32 18.74 38.91
CA LEU A 94 7.13 18.05 38.39
C LEU A 94 6.53 18.75 37.16
N ASP A 95 6.55 20.08 37.09
CA ASP A 95 6.11 20.83 35.92
C ASP A 95 7.02 20.56 34.70
N THR A 96 8.34 20.52 34.90
CA THR A 96 9.27 20.18 33.82
C THR A 96 9.10 18.74 33.33
N GLN A 97 8.89 17.79 34.24
CA GLN A 97 8.61 16.39 33.90
C GLN A 97 7.29 16.25 33.15
N ASN A 98 6.22 16.93 33.60
CA ASN A 98 4.94 16.92 32.91
C ASN A 98 5.05 17.47 31.48
N LYS A 99 5.77 18.59 31.28
CA LYS A 99 6.01 19.13 29.94
C LYS A 99 6.78 18.16 29.06
N ALA A 100 7.78 17.47 29.59
CA ALA A 100 8.54 16.46 28.85
C ALA A 100 7.65 15.27 28.45
N LEU A 101 6.83 14.76 29.39
CA LEU A 101 5.90 13.66 29.13
C LEU A 101 4.82 14.04 28.11
N GLN A 102 4.26 15.25 28.19
CA GLN A 102 3.30 15.76 27.21
C GLN A 102 3.89 15.83 25.80
N LYS A 103 5.15 16.29 25.69
CA LYS A 103 5.86 16.31 24.41
C LYS A 103 6.07 14.89 23.87
N GLN A 104 6.53 13.97 24.71
CA GLN A 104 6.73 12.57 24.32
C GLN A 104 5.42 11.90 23.87
N LEU A 105 4.31 12.20 24.55
CA LEU A 105 2.98 11.71 24.17
C LEU A 105 2.60 12.24 22.77
N SER A 106 2.75 13.54 22.55
CA SER A 106 2.46 14.19 21.26
C SER A 106 3.31 13.62 20.11
N ASP A 107 4.61 13.42 20.35
CA ASP A 107 5.52 12.81 19.38
C ASP A 107 5.11 11.35 19.07
N SER A 108 4.73 10.58 20.10
CA SER A 108 4.26 9.21 19.95
C SER A 108 2.92 9.12 19.21
N GLU A 109 1.98 10.03 19.45
CA GLU A 109 0.70 10.10 18.74
C GLU A 109 0.92 10.40 17.26
N ARG A 110 1.86 11.30 16.94
CA ARG A 110 2.24 11.60 15.57
C ARG A 110 2.86 10.39 14.87
N GLU A 111 3.78 9.69 15.52
CA GLU A 111 4.36 8.46 14.97
C GLU A 111 3.29 7.39 14.72
N LEU A 112 2.35 7.23 15.67
CA LEU A 112 1.23 6.30 15.51
C LEU A 112 0.38 6.63 14.28
N GLN A 113 0.06 7.91 14.05
CA GLN A 113 -0.67 8.33 12.84
C GLN A 113 0.09 8.00 11.55
N ILE A 114 1.41 8.23 11.53
CA ILE A 114 2.26 7.89 10.38
C ILE A 114 2.22 6.38 10.12
N GLN A 115 2.30 5.56 11.16
CA GLN A 115 2.26 4.10 11.02
C GLN A 115 0.89 3.59 10.58
N ILE A 116 -0.21 4.19 11.05
CA ILE A 116 -1.56 3.87 10.58
C ILE A 116 -1.68 4.16 9.07
N GLU A 117 -1.19 5.31 8.61
CA GLU A 117 -1.25 5.68 7.19
C GLU A 117 -0.37 4.76 6.33
N ARG A 118 0.83 4.40 6.80
CA ARG A 118 1.67 3.37 6.16
C ARG A 118 0.96 2.02 6.10
N GLY A 119 0.27 1.63 7.17
CA GLY A 119 -0.54 0.42 7.22
C GLY A 119 -1.63 0.40 6.15
N ARG A 120 -2.36 1.52 5.98
CA ARG A 120 -3.37 1.67 4.92
C ARG A 120 -2.77 1.57 3.52
N GLN A 121 -1.62 2.20 3.28
CA GLN A 121 -0.94 2.12 1.99
C GLN A 121 -0.46 0.70 1.67
N LEU A 122 0.05 -0.02 2.67
CA LEU A 122 0.45 -1.43 2.52
C LEU A 122 -0.75 -2.32 2.26
N GLN A 123 -1.87 -2.10 2.95
CA GLN A 123 -3.11 -2.83 2.71
C GLN A 123 -3.60 -2.63 1.26
N PHE A 124 -3.65 -1.38 0.80
CA PHE A 124 -4.04 -1.09 -0.59
C PHE A 124 -3.12 -1.76 -1.61
N LYS A 125 -1.80 -1.77 -1.36
CA LYS A 125 -0.84 -2.48 -2.22
C LYS A 125 -1.08 -4.00 -2.21
N ALA A 126 -1.35 -4.59 -1.05
CA ALA A 126 -1.63 -6.01 -0.93
C ALA A 126 -2.92 -6.39 -1.68
N GLU A 127 -3.99 -5.63 -1.52
CA GLU A 127 -5.25 -5.81 -2.25
C GLU A 127 -5.06 -5.65 -3.76
N SER A 128 -4.26 -4.68 -4.20
CA SER A 128 -3.93 -4.49 -5.62
C SER A 128 -3.15 -5.67 -6.21
N LEU A 129 -2.19 -6.22 -5.46
CA LEU A 129 -1.43 -7.40 -5.88
C LEU A 129 -2.31 -8.66 -5.92
N ASP A 130 -3.18 -8.86 -4.93
CA ASP A 130 -4.14 -9.97 -4.90
C ASP A 130 -5.10 -9.90 -6.10
N TYR A 131 -5.63 -8.71 -6.40
CA TYR A 131 -6.46 -8.50 -7.59
C TYR A 131 -5.72 -8.83 -8.88
N LYS A 132 -4.47 -8.37 -9.02
CA LYS A 132 -3.64 -8.70 -10.19
C LYS A 132 -3.38 -10.21 -10.29
N SER A 133 -3.06 -10.87 -9.18
CA SER A 133 -2.84 -12.33 -9.16
C SER A 133 -4.07 -13.07 -9.67
N LYS A 134 -5.25 -12.75 -9.15
CA LYS A 134 -6.52 -13.35 -9.61
C LYS A 134 -6.75 -13.13 -11.09
N LYS A 135 -6.45 -11.93 -11.62
CA LYS A 135 -6.57 -11.64 -13.04
C LYS A 135 -5.58 -12.44 -13.89
N TYR A 136 -4.36 -12.66 -13.41
CA TYR A 136 -3.40 -13.54 -14.08
C TYR A 136 -3.86 -14.99 -14.06
N ASP A 137 -4.37 -15.49 -12.93
CA ASP A 137 -4.90 -16.85 -12.82
C ASP A 137 -6.10 -17.07 -13.77
N GLU A 138 -7.04 -16.11 -13.84
CA GLU A 138 -8.16 -16.13 -14.78
C GLU A 138 -7.67 -16.16 -16.24
N LEU A 139 -6.71 -15.29 -16.59
CA LEU A 139 -6.14 -15.22 -17.94
C LEU A 139 -5.39 -16.51 -18.30
N SER A 140 -4.63 -17.07 -17.36
CA SER A 140 -3.94 -18.34 -17.54
C SER A 140 -4.92 -19.49 -17.76
N GLY A 141 -6.06 -19.50 -17.05
CA GLY A 141 -7.15 -20.45 -17.30
C GLY A 141 -7.72 -20.33 -18.71
N GLN A 142 -8.05 -19.11 -19.15
CA GLN A 142 -8.58 -18.85 -20.50
C GLN A 142 -7.60 -19.27 -21.60
N ILE A 143 -6.30 -19.00 -21.42
CA ILE A 143 -5.26 -19.43 -22.36
C ILE A 143 -5.19 -20.97 -22.40
N GLY A 144 -5.24 -21.62 -21.23
CA GLY A 144 -5.28 -23.07 -21.13
C GLY A 144 -6.44 -23.69 -21.89
N ASP A 145 -7.65 -23.14 -21.71
CA ASP A 145 -8.86 -23.58 -22.41
C ASP A 145 -8.75 -23.37 -23.93
N ALA A 146 -8.29 -22.19 -24.36
CA ALA A 146 -8.08 -21.88 -25.77
C ALA A 146 -7.03 -22.80 -26.42
N MET A 147 -5.95 -23.16 -25.70
CA MET A 147 -4.97 -24.12 -26.18
C MET A 147 -5.54 -25.53 -26.33
N ILE A 148 -6.39 -25.97 -25.38
CA ILE A 148 -7.06 -27.27 -25.47
C ILE A 148 -8.04 -27.30 -26.65
N GLU A 149 -8.82 -26.24 -26.82
CA GLU A 149 -9.75 -26.10 -27.95
C GLU A 149 -9.01 -26.07 -29.30
N ALA A 150 -7.95 -25.27 -29.41
CA ALA A 150 -7.11 -25.21 -30.60
C ALA A 150 -6.51 -26.58 -30.93
N LYS A 151 -6.04 -27.33 -29.92
CA LYS A 151 -5.53 -28.69 -30.10
C LYS A 151 -6.62 -29.64 -30.60
N ARG A 152 -7.81 -29.63 -29.99
CA ARG A 152 -8.95 -30.46 -30.43
C ARG A 152 -9.35 -30.15 -31.87
N ASN A 153 -9.40 -28.87 -32.23
CA ASN A 153 -9.73 -28.44 -33.58
C ASN A 153 -8.65 -28.88 -34.58
N ALA A 154 -7.36 -28.74 -34.23
CA ALA A 154 -6.27 -29.26 -35.05
C ALA A 154 -6.35 -30.79 -35.24
N ASP A 155 -6.59 -31.54 -34.16
CA ASP A 155 -6.77 -33.00 -34.21
C ASP A 155 -7.95 -33.38 -35.12
N GLN A 156 -9.06 -32.63 -35.05
CA GLN A 156 -10.23 -32.83 -35.92
C GLN A 156 -9.89 -32.53 -37.40
N ILE A 157 -9.23 -31.41 -37.68
CA ILE A 157 -8.80 -31.06 -39.04
C ILE A 157 -7.89 -32.15 -39.62
N ILE A 158 -6.94 -32.67 -38.82
CA ILE A 158 -6.07 -33.77 -39.21
C ILE A 158 -6.88 -35.04 -39.50
N ALA A 159 -7.83 -35.39 -38.64
CA ALA A 159 -8.70 -36.56 -38.85
C ALA A 159 -9.55 -36.42 -40.13
N GLU A 160 -10.14 -35.25 -40.37
CA GLU A 160 -10.93 -34.98 -41.57
C GLU A 160 -10.07 -34.99 -42.84
N ALA A 161 -8.86 -34.41 -42.79
CA ALA A 161 -7.93 -34.43 -43.91
C ALA A 161 -7.49 -35.86 -44.26
N ASN A 162 -7.18 -36.67 -43.24
CA ASN A 162 -6.84 -38.08 -43.43
C ASN A 162 -8.02 -38.89 -43.98
N GLY A 163 -9.24 -38.64 -43.50
CA GLY A 163 -10.45 -39.28 -44.01
C GLY A 163 -10.72 -38.92 -45.48
N LYS A 164 -10.60 -37.65 -45.85
CA LYS A 164 -10.72 -37.20 -47.24
C LYS A 164 -9.63 -37.78 -48.13
N ALA A 165 -8.39 -37.81 -47.65
CA ALA A 165 -7.28 -38.42 -48.38
C ALA A 165 -7.54 -39.91 -48.65
N ALA A 166 -7.99 -40.66 -47.64
CA ALA A 166 -8.35 -42.07 -47.79
C ALA A 166 -9.50 -42.28 -48.80
N GLN A 167 -10.55 -41.44 -48.73
CA GLN A 167 -11.65 -41.48 -49.70
C GLN A 167 -11.17 -41.19 -51.13
N ILE A 168 -10.31 -40.19 -51.32
CA ILE A 168 -9.74 -39.85 -52.64
C ILE A 168 -8.91 -41.04 -53.16
N THR A 169 -8.09 -41.67 -52.31
CA THR A 169 -7.30 -42.84 -52.72
C THR A 169 -8.19 -44.02 -53.09
N ASP A 170 -9.25 -44.28 -52.34
CA ASP A 170 -10.20 -45.36 -52.63
C ASP A 170 -10.96 -45.10 -53.93
N GLN A 171 -11.41 -43.86 -54.15
CA GLN A 171 -12.03 -43.43 -55.39
C GLN A 171 -11.07 -43.59 -56.57
N ALA A 172 -9.83 -43.13 -56.45
CA ALA A 172 -8.80 -43.28 -57.48
C ALA A 172 -8.56 -44.76 -57.82
N HIS A 173 -8.48 -45.64 -56.82
CA HIS A 173 -8.36 -47.09 -57.03
C HIS A 173 -9.61 -47.70 -57.69
N ALA A 174 -10.82 -47.23 -57.36
CA ALA A 174 -12.04 -47.66 -58.02
C ALA A 174 -12.08 -47.21 -59.49
N TYR A 175 -11.75 -45.95 -59.77
CA TYR A 175 -11.61 -45.41 -61.12
C TYR A 175 -10.59 -46.20 -61.93
N MET A 176 -9.41 -46.49 -61.38
CA MET A 176 -8.39 -47.31 -62.05
C MET A 176 -8.92 -48.72 -62.37
N ARG A 177 -9.62 -49.37 -61.43
CA ARG A 177 -10.20 -50.70 -61.69
C ARG A 177 -11.22 -50.67 -62.81
N ASN A 178 -12.11 -49.68 -62.82
CA ASN A 178 -13.09 -49.51 -63.89
C ASN A 178 -12.41 -49.23 -65.23
N PHE A 179 -11.39 -48.36 -65.24
CA PHE A 179 -10.60 -48.07 -66.44
C PHE A 179 -9.90 -49.33 -66.99
N TYR A 180 -9.29 -50.16 -66.14
CA TYR A 180 -8.70 -51.43 -66.57
C TYR A 180 -9.74 -52.40 -67.14
N SER A 181 -10.94 -52.44 -66.56
CA SER A 181 -12.05 -53.24 -67.08
C SER A 181 -12.50 -52.76 -68.47
N GLU A 182 -12.69 -51.46 -68.64
CA GLU A 182 -13.05 -50.85 -69.93
C GLU A 182 -11.97 -51.06 -70.97
N LEU A 183 -10.70 -50.87 -70.62
CA LEU A 183 -9.56 -51.14 -71.50
C LEU A 183 -9.51 -52.61 -71.92
N GLY A 184 -9.83 -53.53 -71.00
CA GLY A 184 -9.98 -54.95 -71.29
C GLY A 184 -11.09 -55.23 -72.30
N SER A 185 -12.27 -54.62 -72.13
CA SER A 185 -13.38 -54.71 -73.09
C SER A 185 -12.98 -54.13 -74.45
N PHE A 186 -12.40 -52.93 -74.47
CA PHE A 186 -11.95 -52.26 -75.68
C PHE A 186 -10.92 -53.10 -76.45
N LYS A 187 -9.96 -53.71 -75.76
CA LYS A 187 -9.00 -54.64 -76.38
C LYS A 187 -9.71 -55.86 -76.98
N GLY A 188 -10.72 -56.40 -76.29
CA GLY A 188 -11.56 -57.47 -76.81
C GLY A 188 -12.33 -57.06 -78.06
N ASP A 189 -12.89 -55.86 -78.07
CA ASP A 189 -13.63 -55.30 -79.20
C ASP A 189 -12.71 -54.99 -80.38
N ALA A 190 -11.51 -54.47 -80.14
CA ALA A 190 -10.47 -54.30 -81.16
C ALA A 190 -10.03 -55.65 -81.77
N ALA A 191 -9.90 -56.70 -80.95
CA ALA A 191 -9.61 -58.05 -81.45
C ALA A 191 -10.76 -58.61 -82.30
N ARG A 192 -12.02 -58.37 -81.89
CA ARG A 192 -13.20 -58.72 -82.69
C ARG A 192 -13.26 -57.96 -84.01
N LEU A 193 -12.99 -56.65 -83.99
CA LEU A 193 -12.89 -55.82 -85.18
C LEU A 193 -11.81 -56.35 -86.13
N ARG A 194 -10.61 -56.64 -85.60
CA ARG A 194 -9.52 -57.23 -86.41
C ARG A 194 -9.95 -58.53 -87.06
N LYS A 195 -10.58 -59.43 -86.30
CA LYS A 195 -11.11 -60.69 -86.83
C LYS A 195 -12.17 -60.46 -87.91
N SER A 196 -13.08 -59.50 -87.69
CA SER A 196 -14.08 -59.12 -88.69
C SER A 196 -13.45 -58.53 -89.96
N ILE A 197 -12.38 -57.74 -89.85
CA ILE A 197 -11.61 -57.25 -91.00
C ILE A 197 -10.92 -58.41 -91.71
N GLU A 198 -10.31 -59.35 -90.99
CA GLU A 198 -9.73 -60.58 -91.56
C GLU A 198 -10.80 -61.39 -92.32
N GLU A 199 -12.01 -61.54 -91.76
CA GLU A 199 -13.15 -62.20 -92.40
C GLU A 199 -13.65 -61.44 -93.64
N ILE A 200 -13.76 -60.11 -93.58
CA ILE A 200 -14.13 -59.27 -94.73
C ILE A 200 -13.09 -59.38 -95.83
N LEU A 201 -11.79 -59.27 -95.49
CA LEU A 201 -10.70 -59.42 -96.46
C LEU A 201 -10.72 -60.80 -97.11
N PHE A 202 -11.03 -61.86 -96.35
CA PHE A 202 -11.22 -63.19 -96.90
C PHE A 202 -12.37 -63.25 -97.91
N VAL A 203 -13.55 -62.70 -97.58
CA VAL A 203 -14.71 -62.63 -98.50
C VAL A 203 -14.41 -61.74 -99.71
N LEU A 204 -13.66 -60.67 -99.52
CA LEU A 204 -13.30 -59.74 -100.59
C LEU A 204 -12.29 -60.39 -101.54
N ASN A 205 -11.35 -61.18 -101.02
CA ASN A 205 -10.43 -61.99 -101.81
C ASN A 205 -11.20 -63.08 -102.60
N ASP A 206 -12.13 -63.78 -101.95
CA ASP A 206 -13.02 -64.76 -102.61
C ASP A 206 -13.88 -64.12 -103.72
N ARG A 207 -14.40 -62.91 -103.50
CA ARG A 207 -15.09 -62.14 -104.55
C ARG A 207 -14.18 -61.67 -105.67
N ILE A 208 -12.92 -61.29 -105.37
CA ILE A 208 -11.93 -60.97 -106.41
C ILE A 208 -11.64 -62.22 -107.24
N ASP A 209 -11.51 -63.39 -106.63
CA ASP A 209 -11.34 -64.66 -107.34
C ASP A 209 -12.55 -64.97 -108.24
N VAL A 210 -13.78 -64.76 -107.73
CA VAL A 210 -15.01 -64.89 -108.54
C VAL A 210 -15.05 -63.85 -109.66
N MET A 211 -14.65 -62.60 -109.42
CA MET A 211 -14.58 -61.57 -110.45
C MET A 211 -13.52 -61.89 -111.50
N GLN A 212 -12.35 -62.39 -111.11
CA GLN A 212 -11.32 -62.87 -112.03
C GLN A 212 -11.84 -64.04 -112.86
N GLU A 213 -12.62 -64.94 -112.26
CA GLU A 213 -13.27 -66.04 -112.99
C GLU A 213 -14.37 -65.53 -113.94
N VAL A 214 -15.17 -64.52 -113.55
CA VAL A 214 -16.16 -63.88 -114.43
C VAL A 214 -15.47 -63.13 -115.58
N VAL A 215 -14.40 -62.38 -115.31
CA VAL A 215 -13.58 -61.72 -116.35
C VAL A 215 -13.03 -62.77 -117.31
N ARG A 216 -12.49 -63.87 -116.79
CA ARG A 216 -12.01 -65.00 -117.59
C ARG A 216 -13.14 -65.65 -118.42
N GLN A 217 -14.38 -65.69 -117.91
CA GLN A 217 -15.55 -66.18 -118.66
C GLN A 217 -16.06 -65.19 -119.71
N VAL A 218 -15.94 -63.88 -119.47
CA VAL A 218 -16.29 -62.82 -120.43
C VAL A 218 -15.24 -62.76 -121.56
N GLU A 219 -13.95 -62.81 -121.23
CA GLU A 219 -12.86 -62.94 -122.21
C GLU A 219 -13.05 -64.19 -123.09
N LYS A 220 -13.56 -65.28 -122.52
CA LYS A 220 -13.86 -66.52 -123.26
C LYS A 220 -15.14 -66.45 -124.10
N LYS A 221 -16.04 -65.50 -123.86
CA LYS A 221 -17.31 -65.32 -124.58
C LYS A 221 -17.29 -64.23 -125.65
N PHE A 222 -16.33 -63.32 -125.62
CA PHE A 222 -16.22 -62.21 -126.59
C PHE A 222 -14.95 -62.27 -127.45
N GLY A 223 -14.42 -63.48 -127.67
CA GLY A 223 -13.23 -63.73 -128.47
C GLY A 223 -13.43 -63.79 -129.99
N ASP A 224 -14.60 -63.46 -130.54
CA ASP A 224 -14.76 -63.30 -131.99
C ASP A 224 -15.93 -62.34 -132.35
N ASP A 225 -15.54 -61.28 -133.08
CA ASP A 225 -16.36 -60.48 -134.01
C ASP A 225 -17.34 -59.43 -133.44
N THR A 226 -16.87 -58.19 -133.21
CA THR A 226 -17.38 -56.97 -133.88
C THR A 226 -16.62 -55.70 -133.47
N ARG A 227 -16.37 -54.87 -134.48
CA ARG A 227 -15.78 -53.52 -134.42
C ARG A 227 -16.86 -52.49 -134.08
N LEU A 228 -16.70 -51.67 -133.04
CA LEU A 228 -17.48 -50.43 -132.87
C LEU A 228 -16.67 -49.28 -132.23
N ASP A 229 -17.09 -48.09 -132.65
CA ASP A 229 -16.47 -46.76 -132.62
C ASP A 229 -16.68 -46.02 -131.28
N TYR A 230 -15.95 -44.92 -131.10
CA TYR A 230 -15.86 -44.02 -129.94
C TYR A 230 -17.20 -43.53 -129.32
N THR A 231 -17.19 -43.20 -128.01
CA THR A 231 -17.38 -41.81 -127.48
C THR A 231 -17.10 -41.70 -125.96
N GLU A 232 -16.68 -40.49 -125.57
CA GLU A 232 -16.30 -39.99 -124.24
C GLU A 232 -17.30 -40.24 -123.09
N GLU A 233 -16.80 -40.38 -121.86
CA GLU A 233 -17.13 -39.50 -120.70
C GLU A 233 -16.21 -39.79 -119.49
N GLN A 234 -15.79 -38.71 -118.82
CA GLN A 234 -14.97 -38.52 -117.60
C GLN A 234 -15.47 -39.25 -116.32
N PRO A 235 -14.87 -39.12 -115.09
CA PRO A 235 -13.55 -38.62 -114.58
C PRO A 235 -13.00 -39.67 -113.55
N PRO A 236 -12.44 -39.39 -112.35
CA PRO A 236 -11.62 -38.30 -111.78
C PRO A 236 -10.34 -38.83 -111.09
N PHE A 237 -9.28 -38.02 -110.97
CA PHE A 237 -8.41 -38.07 -109.78
C PHE A 237 -7.64 -36.76 -109.67
N SER A 238 -7.91 -36.01 -108.61
CA SER A 238 -6.98 -35.04 -108.05
C SER A 238 -7.06 -35.16 -106.55
N GLU A 239 -5.98 -35.63 -105.95
CA GLU A 239 -5.66 -35.51 -104.53
C GLU A 239 -5.81 -34.05 -104.06
N PRO A 240 -5.99 -33.85 -102.75
CA PRO A 240 -4.92 -33.14 -102.03
C PRO A 240 -4.52 -33.94 -100.78
N ALA A 241 -3.22 -34.16 -100.57
CA ALA A 241 -2.23 -33.21 -100.05
C ALA A 241 -2.24 -33.17 -98.52
N ASP A 242 -1.12 -33.66 -97.97
CA ASP A 242 -0.64 -33.42 -96.63
C ASP A 242 -0.78 -31.95 -96.22
N GLU A 243 -1.25 -31.69 -95.01
CA GLU A 243 -0.82 -30.52 -94.25
C GLU A 243 -0.79 -30.82 -92.75
N ALA A 244 0.43 -31.01 -92.26
CA ALA A 244 0.77 -30.88 -90.86
C ALA A 244 0.59 -29.41 -90.45
N GLY A 245 -0.20 -29.16 -89.40
CA GLY A 245 -0.48 -27.82 -88.88
C GLY A 245 -0.36 -27.78 -87.35
N TYR A 246 0.87 -27.57 -86.90
CA TYR A 246 1.29 -27.26 -85.53
C TYR A 246 0.68 -25.93 -85.04
N LEU A 247 -0.07 -25.92 -83.92
CA LEU A 247 -0.35 -24.75 -83.07
C LEU A 247 -0.60 -25.28 -81.64
N GLY A 248 0.10 -24.93 -80.56
CA GLY A 248 1.07 -23.87 -80.32
C GLY A 248 0.42 -22.64 -79.67
N GLY A 249 0.42 -22.60 -78.32
CA GLY A 249 0.14 -21.41 -77.49
C GLY A 249 -0.95 -21.65 -76.43
N ALA A 250 -0.91 -21.11 -75.22
CA ALA A 250 0.10 -20.40 -74.44
C ALA A 250 -0.35 -20.52 -72.97
N VAL A 251 0.60 -20.43 -72.04
CA VAL A 251 0.41 -20.50 -70.58
C VAL A 251 -0.20 -19.19 -70.08
N ASP A 252 -1.24 -19.25 -69.26
CA ASP A 252 -1.78 -18.08 -68.53
C ASP A 252 -1.29 -18.15 -67.08
N GLU A 253 -0.27 -17.35 -66.78
CA GLU A 253 0.20 -17.04 -65.44
C GLU A 253 -0.58 -15.82 -64.93
N HIS A 254 -1.49 -16.04 -63.99
CA HIS A 254 -1.91 -14.99 -63.07
C HIS A 254 -2.17 -15.57 -61.68
N LEU A 255 -1.21 -15.36 -60.77
CA LEU A 255 -1.45 -15.27 -59.33
C LEU A 255 -1.25 -13.82 -58.87
N PRO A 256 -2.02 -13.37 -57.86
CA PRO A 256 -2.05 -11.98 -57.40
C PRO A 256 -1.02 -11.70 -56.29
N ASP A 257 -0.63 -10.42 -56.20
CA ASP A 257 -0.25 -9.77 -54.93
C ASP A 257 -1.51 -9.16 -54.28
#